data_AF-A0A527ZBX3-F1
#
_entry.id   AF-A0A527ZBX3-F1
#
_cell.length_a   1.000
_cell.length_b   1.000
_cell.length_c   1.000
_cell.angle_alpha   90.00
_cell.angle_beta   90.00
_cell.angle_gamma   90.00
#
_symmetry.space_group_name_H-M   'P 1'
#
loop_
_entity.id
_entity.type
_entity.pdbx_description
1 polymer ?
#
loop_
_entity_poly.entity_id
_entity_poly.type
_entity_poly.pdbx_seq_one_letter_code
_entity_poly.pdbx_strand_id
1 'polypeptide(L)'
;MLPASEEELIDEIKAAEGKCLPADSDLAGLDFSAIVIDYLKAEGVKQQAKGDRITFESLTPWPGNFIGASGTFIEGENGPERRAAILIGPEYGTVGRQDIVAAAREAVDNRFDVLIACAFNFDAHSSELAHLGSLTILKARINPDMHMSEELKNTGRGNMFVVFGEPDVEILDEGGPEIRVKVNGVDVFDPNTGDIRSSDTAGIAAWFIDTEYNEESFFVRHAY
;
A
#
# COMPACT_ATOMS: atom_id res chain seq x y z
N MET A 1 14.27 -12.65 25.80
CA MET A 1 12.99 -12.21 25.21
C MET A 1 12.71 -10.84 25.79
N LEU A 2 13.03 -9.80 25.03
CA LEU A 2 12.56 -8.46 25.34
C LEU A 2 11.06 -8.43 25.01
N PRO A 3 10.25 -7.61 25.71
CA PRO A 3 8.84 -7.45 25.37
C PRO A 3 8.71 -6.86 23.95
N ALA A 4 7.79 -7.38 23.14
CA ALA A 4 7.60 -7.02 21.73
C ALA A 4 7.49 -5.49 21.49
N SER A 5 6.95 -4.76 22.47
CA SER A 5 6.84 -3.30 22.44
C SER A 5 8.18 -2.55 22.40
N GLU A 6 9.26 -3.15 22.90
CA GLU A 6 10.58 -2.50 22.94
C GLU A 6 11.33 -2.70 21.60
N GLU A 7 11.10 -3.84 20.92
CA GLU A 7 11.64 -4.10 19.58
C GLU A 7 10.99 -3.20 18.52
N GLU A 8 9.66 -3.03 18.55
CA GLU A 8 8.97 -2.07 17.68
C GLU A 8 9.48 -0.64 17.87
N LEU A 9 9.68 -0.21 19.12
CA LEU A 9 10.20 1.13 19.42
C LEU A 9 11.62 1.33 18.87
N ILE A 10 12.46 0.29 18.96
CA ILE A 10 13.83 0.32 18.44
C ILE A 10 13.81 0.43 16.91
N ASP A 11 12.95 -0.32 16.24
CA ASP A 11 12.90 -0.30 14.78
C ASP A 11 12.21 0.99 14.25
N GLU A 12 11.30 1.61 15.02
CA GLU A 12 10.75 2.93 14.70
C GLU A 12 11.83 4.00 14.77
N ILE A 13 12.68 3.94 15.80
CA ILE A 13 13.83 4.84 15.94
C ILE A 13 14.82 4.60 14.80
N LYS A 14 15.11 3.35 14.43
CA LYS A 14 16.01 3.05 13.31
C LYS A 14 15.44 3.53 11.98
N ALA A 15 14.15 3.34 11.72
CA ALA A 15 13.49 3.91 10.54
C ALA A 15 13.56 5.44 10.56
N ALA A 16 13.35 6.05 11.73
CA ALA A 16 13.50 7.49 11.94
C ALA A 16 14.95 7.99 11.78
N GLU A 17 15.95 7.13 11.93
CA GLU A 17 17.36 7.42 11.68
C GLU A 17 17.85 6.96 10.29
N GLY A 18 17.00 6.32 9.48
CA GLY A 18 17.37 5.77 8.17
C GLY A 18 18.27 4.52 8.24
N LYS A 19 18.30 3.83 9.38
CA LYS A 19 19.11 2.62 9.64
C LYS A 19 18.31 1.33 9.63
N CYS A 20 17.06 1.37 9.15
CA CYS A 20 16.29 0.15 8.94
C CYS A 20 17.03 -0.70 7.90
N LEU A 21 17.15 -2.00 8.16
CA LEU A 21 17.67 -2.96 7.19
C LEU A 21 16.45 -3.69 6.60
N PRO A 22 16.41 -3.94 5.28
CA PRO A 22 15.36 -4.76 4.70
C PRO A 22 15.37 -6.14 5.37
N ALA A 23 14.17 -6.67 5.68
CA ALA A 23 14.05 -8.02 6.20
C ALA A 23 14.74 -8.99 5.24
N ASP A 24 15.55 -9.90 5.78
CA ASP A 24 16.45 -10.80 5.05
C ASP A 24 15.64 -11.76 4.16
N SER A 25 15.26 -11.29 2.96
CA SER A 25 14.60 -12.10 1.95
C SER A 25 15.66 -12.73 1.07
N ASP A 26 15.89 -14.03 1.29
CA ASP A 26 16.69 -14.96 0.48
C ASP A 26 16.55 -14.71 -1.03
N LEU A 27 17.49 -15.24 -1.84
CA LEU A 27 17.55 -15.15 -3.31
C LEU A 27 16.20 -15.28 -4.08
N ALA A 28 15.16 -15.86 -3.49
CA ALA A 28 13.79 -15.87 -4.01
C ALA A 28 13.14 -14.47 -4.13
N GLY A 29 13.52 -13.50 -3.30
CA GLY A 29 12.99 -12.14 -3.33
C GLY A 29 13.35 -11.36 -4.61
N LEU A 30 14.46 -11.73 -5.27
CA LEU A 30 14.87 -11.15 -6.55
C LEU A 30 13.96 -11.62 -7.70
N ASP A 31 13.55 -12.89 -7.70
CA ASP A 31 12.61 -13.42 -8.69
C ASP A 31 11.20 -12.85 -8.47
N PHE A 32 10.75 -12.76 -7.22
CA PHE A 32 9.46 -12.15 -6.87
C PHE A 32 9.39 -10.67 -7.30
N SER A 33 10.43 -9.90 -7.00
CA SER A 33 10.50 -8.48 -7.37
C SER A 33 10.43 -8.30 -8.90
N ALA A 34 11.14 -9.14 -9.66
CA ALA A 34 11.08 -9.11 -11.11
C ALA A 34 9.68 -9.45 -11.66
N ILE A 35 9.00 -10.44 -11.04
CA ILE A 35 7.63 -10.81 -11.39
C ILE A 35 6.66 -9.65 -11.12
N VAL A 36 6.76 -9.03 -9.94
CA VAL A 36 5.92 -7.87 -9.57
C VAL A 36 6.12 -6.72 -10.56
N ILE A 37 7.36 -6.44 -10.97
CA ILE A 37 7.67 -5.41 -11.97
C ILE A 37 7.04 -5.75 -13.33
N ASP A 38 7.13 -7.00 -13.79
CA ASP A 38 6.54 -7.42 -15.07
C ASP A 38 5.01 -7.27 -15.05
N TYR A 39 4.35 -7.67 -13.96
CA TYR A 39 2.91 -7.50 -13.79
C TYR A 39 2.51 -6.03 -13.69
N LEU A 40 3.25 -5.20 -12.94
CA LEU A 40 2.99 -3.76 -12.86
C LEU A 40 3.12 -3.09 -14.23
N LYS A 41 4.04 -3.56 -15.06
CA LYS A 41 4.21 -3.08 -16.45
C LYS A 41 3.06 -3.53 -17.37
N ALA A 42 2.55 -4.75 -17.19
CA ALA A 42 1.49 -5.29 -18.02
C ALA A 42 0.10 -4.74 -17.65
N GLU A 43 -0.24 -4.72 -16.37
CA GLU A 43 -1.58 -4.39 -15.90
C GLU A 43 -1.71 -2.98 -15.34
N GLY A 44 -0.63 -2.42 -14.79
CA GLY A 44 -0.66 -1.19 -14.02
C GLY A 44 -1.34 -1.36 -12.66
N VAL A 45 -1.51 -0.24 -11.95
CA VAL A 45 -2.16 -0.22 -10.63
C VAL A 45 -3.58 0.28 -10.81
N LYS A 46 -4.60 -0.57 -10.59
CA LYS A 46 -6.01 -0.14 -10.61
C LYS A 46 -6.44 0.37 -9.25
N GLN A 47 -7.32 1.35 -9.30
CA GLN A 47 -7.92 1.96 -8.12
C GLN A 47 -9.38 1.55 -7.97
N GLN A 48 -9.95 1.76 -6.78
CA GLN A 48 -11.34 1.42 -6.49
C GLN A 48 -12.34 2.24 -7.32
N ALA A 49 -12.00 3.46 -7.75
CA ALA A 49 -12.85 4.23 -8.66
C ALA A 49 -12.87 3.63 -10.07
N LYS A 50 -14.07 3.45 -10.63
CA LYS A 50 -14.28 2.92 -11.98
C LYS A 50 -13.62 3.82 -13.03
N GLY A 51 -12.44 3.41 -13.49
CA GLY A 51 -11.73 4.03 -14.62
C GLY A 51 -10.31 4.49 -14.30
N ASP A 52 -9.96 4.63 -13.02
CA ASP A 52 -8.65 5.14 -12.63
C ASP A 52 -7.61 4.02 -12.52
N ARG A 53 -6.65 4.04 -13.44
CA ARG A 53 -5.54 3.09 -13.49
C ARG A 53 -4.25 3.83 -13.78
N ILE A 54 -3.27 3.71 -12.88
CA ILE A 54 -1.93 4.20 -13.11
C ILE A 54 -1.27 3.27 -14.12
N THR A 55 -0.98 3.80 -15.30
CA THR A 55 -0.24 3.09 -16.34
C THR A 55 1.17 3.66 -16.40
N PHE A 56 2.17 2.82 -16.16
CA PHE A 56 3.57 3.24 -16.22
C PHE A 56 4.05 3.28 -17.67
N GLU A 57 4.73 4.36 -18.05
CA GLU A 57 5.40 4.47 -19.35
C GLU A 57 6.72 3.70 -19.36
N SER A 58 7.45 3.81 -18.24
CA SER A 58 8.69 3.09 -18.01
C SER A 58 8.66 2.50 -16.61
N LEU A 59 9.16 1.27 -16.48
CA LEU A 59 9.35 0.59 -15.20
C LEU A 59 10.70 -0.13 -15.25
N THR A 60 11.61 0.27 -14.38
CA THR A 60 12.97 -0.29 -14.31
C THR A 60 13.30 -0.69 -12.88
N PRO A 61 14.01 -1.81 -12.66
CA PRO A 61 14.50 -2.15 -11.34
C PRO A 61 15.41 -1.05 -10.81
N TRP A 62 15.28 -0.73 -9.54
CA TRP A 62 16.06 0.31 -8.86
C TRP A 62 17.03 -0.35 -7.88
N PRO A 63 18.33 0.04 -7.86
CA PRO A 63 19.30 -0.50 -6.91
C PRO A 63 19.12 0.14 -5.53
N GLY A 64 17.93 0.02 -4.97
CA GLY A 64 17.56 0.54 -3.66
C GLY A 64 17.69 -0.50 -2.56
N ASN A 65 17.69 -0.04 -1.30
CA ASN A 65 17.63 -0.95 -0.15
C ASN A 65 16.18 -1.40 0.10
N PHE A 66 15.23 -0.48 -0.08
CA PHE A 66 13.79 -0.73 0.09
C PHE A 66 13.00 -0.58 -1.21
N ILE A 67 13.45 0.31 -2.10
CA ILE A 67 12.80 0.51 -3.40
C ILE A 67 13.29 -0.56 -4.38
N GLY A 68 12.39 -1.44 -4.81
CA GLY A 68 12.70 -2.49 -5.78
C GLY A 68 12.62 -2.01 -7.24
N ALA A 69 11.82 -0.98 -7.51
CA ALA A 69 11.68 -0.45 -8.87
C ALA A 69 11.35 1.04 -8.90
N SER A 70 11.70 1.67 -10.01
CA SER A 70 11.34 3.04 -10.34
C SER A 70 10.48 3.05 -11.59
N GLY A 71 9.36 3.76 -11.55
CA GLY A 71 8.47 3.97 -12.68
C GLY A 71 8.29 5.44 -13.02
N THR A 72 7.95 5.73 -14.27
CA THR A 72 7.40 7.03 -14.66
C THR A 72 5.98 6.84 -15.17
N PHE A 73 5.10 7.77 -14.80
CA PHE A 73 3.72 7.79 -15.24
C PHE A 73 3.27 9.23 -15.49
N ILE A 74 2.31 9.42 -16.38
CA ILE A 74 1.72 10.72 -16.67
C ILE A 74 0.54 10.91 -15.71
N GLU A 75 0.53 12.04 -14.99
CA GLU A 75 -0.60 12.44 -14.16
C GLU A 75 -1.78 12.89 -15.06
N GLY A 76 -2.84 12.09 -15.14
CA GLY A 76 -3.99 12.33 -16.03
C GLY A 76 -3.71 12.24 -17.53
N GLU A 77 -4.67 12.64 -18.37
CA GLU A 77 -4.54 12.51 -19.84
C GLU A 77 -3.50 13.47 -20.48
N ASN A 78 -3.04 14.52 -19.77
CA ASN A 78 -2.08 15.51 -20.28
C ASN A 78 -1.28 16.24 -19.17
N GLY A 79 -1.12 15.65 -17.99
CA GLY A 79 -0.39 16.30 -16.89
C GLY A 79 1.12 16.07 -16.92
N PRO A 80 1.83 16.53 -15.88
CA PRO A 80 3.27 16.37 -15.78
C PRO A 80 3.67 14.88 -15.62
N GLU A 81 4.85 14.54 -16.13
CA GLU A 81 5.49 13.24 -15.85
C GLU A 81 5.88 13.19 -14.37
N ARG A 82 5.32 12.22 -13.65
CA ARG A 82 5.61 11.94 -12.24
C ARG A 82 6.51 10.71 -12.14
N ARG A 83 7.43 10.73 -11.17
CA ARG A 83 8.29 9.60 -10.85
C ARG A 83 7.71 8.83 -9.67
N ALA A 84 7.38 7.56 -9.89
CA ALA A 84 6.95 6.62 -8.86
C ALA A 84 8.13 5.76 -8.38
N ALA A 85 8.35 5.71 -7.07
CA ALA A 85 9.12 4.65 -6.43
C ALA A 85 8.18 3.49 -6.11
N ILE A 86 8.63 2.25 -6.29
CA ILE A 86 7.86 1.05 -5.94
C ILE A 86 8.62 0.31 -4.83
N LEU A 87 8.00 0.27 -3.66
CA LEU A 87 8.38 -0.61 -2.58
C LEU A 87 7.72 -1.97 -2.85
N ILE A 88 8.54 -3.02 -2.94
CA ILE A 88 8.06 -4.39 -3.10
C ILE A 88 8.23 -5.07 -1.74
N GLY A 89 7.11 -5.36 -1.10
CA GLY A 89 7.07 -6.08 0.16
C GLY A 89 7.48 -7.55 0.02
N PRO A 90 7.72 -8.24 1.14
CA PRO A 90 8.03 -9.66 1.14
C PRO A 90 6.87 -10.50 0.56
N GLU A 91 7.22 -11.58 -0.13
CA GLU A 91 6.26 -12.55 -0.69
C GLU A 91 5.43 -13.22 0.41
N TYR A 92 6.09 -13.59 1.52
CA TYR A 92 5.46 -14.16 2.70
C TYR A 92 5.72 -13.24 3.89
N GLY A 93 4.87 -12.24 4.08
CA GLY A 93 5.00 -11.33 5.19
C GLY A 93 4.06 -10.15 5.12
N THR A 94 4.24 -9.27 6.09
CA THR A 94 3.50 -8.02 6.23
C THR A 94 4.49 -6.88 6.07
N VAL A 95 4.14 -5.88 5.27
CA VAL A 95 4.91 -4.64 5.21
C VAL A 95 4.49 -3.76 6.38
N GLY A 96 5.46 -3.41 7.23
CA GLY A 96 5.23 -2.59 8.39
C GLY A 96 5.31 -1.09 8.10
N ARG A 97 4.88 -0.28 9.07
CA ARG A 97 5.10 1.18 9.06
C ARG A 97 6.56 1.56 8.81
N GLN A 98 7.49 0.85 9.44
CA GLN A 98 8.92 1.16 9.39
C GLN A 98 9.52 0.97 8.00
N ASP A 99 9.13 -0.10 7.31
CA ASP A 99 9.53 -0.37 5.93
C ASP A 99 9.03 0.72 4.97
N ILE A 100 7.77 1.13 5.14
CA ILE A 100 7.18 2.20 4.33
C ILE A 100 7.89 3.53 4.58
N VAL A 101 8.18 3.86 5.85
CA VAL A 101 8.91 5.09 6.19
C VAL A 101 10.33 5.07 5.64
N ALA A 102 11.02 3.94 5.74
CA ALA A 102 12.37 3.77 5.19
C ALA A 102 12.38 3.91 3.66
N ALA A 103 11.44 3.24 2.98
CA ALA A 103 11.25 3.35 1.53
C ALA A 103 10.87 4.78 1.10
N ALA A 104 10.00 5.44 1.86
CA ALA A 104 9.57 6.80 1.58
C ALA A 104 10.72 7.81 1.74
N ARG A 105 11.59 7.62 2.74
CA ARG A 105 12.81 8.42 2.88
C ARG A 105 13.76 8.22 1.71
N GLU A 106 13.99 6.96 1.32
CA GLU A 106 14.78 6.63 0.14
C GLU A 106 14.18 7.26 -1.13
N ALA A 107 12.85 7.31 -1.22
CA ALA A 107 12.13 7.90 -2.34
C ALA A 107 12.31 9.42 -2.39
N VAL A 108 12.19 10.11 -1.25
CA VAL A 108 12.40 11.55 -1.13
C VAL A 108 13.84 11.92 -1.48
N ASP A 109 14.83 11.18 -0.98
CA ASP A 109 16.24 11.43 -1.24
C ASP A 109 16.58 11.31 -2.74
N ASN A 110 15.89 10.42 -3.46
CA ASN A 110 16.06 10.19 -4.89
C ASN A 110 15.09 11.01 -5.78
N ARG A 111 14.35 11.96 -5.20
CA ARG A 111 13.40 12.86 -5.88
C ARG A 111 12.32 12.11 -6.65
N PHE A 112 11.68 11.15 -5.98
CA PHE A 112 10.43 10.57 -6.43
C PHE A 112 9.25 11.41 -5.92
N ASP A 113 8.17 11.44 -6.69
CA ASP A 113 6.96 12.22 -6.38
C ASP A 113 5.92 11.36 -5.63
N VAL A 114 5.90 10.06 -5.93
CA VAL A 114 4.95 9.10 -5.37
C VAL A 114 5.69 7.84 -4.96
N LEU A 115 5.33 7.25 -3.83
CA LEU A 115 5.73 5.90 -3.44
C LEU A 115 4.54 4.96 -3.53
N ILE A 116 4.68 3.86 -4.25
CA ILE A 116 3.70 2.80 -4.34
C ILE A 116 4.25 1.60 -3.56
N ALA A 117 3.70 1.37 -2.37
CA ALA A 117 3.99 0.21 -1.55
C ALA A 117 3.12 -0.97 -2.02
N CYS A 118 3.75 -2.00 -2.58
CA CYS A 118 3.11 -3.22 -3.04
C CYS A 118 3.34 -4.33 -2.02
N ALA A 119 2.29 -4.85 -1.39
CA ALA A 119 2.40 -5.96 -0.45
C ALA A 119 1.16 -6.86 -0.47
N PHE A 120 1.30 -8.11 -0.03
CA PHE A 120 0.14 -8.97 0.23
C PHE A 120 -0.63 -8.53 1.45
N ASN A 121 0.08 -8.16 2.52
CA ASN A 121 -0.47 -7.67 3.79
C ASN A 121 0.29 -6.43 4.26
N PHE A 122 -0.45 -5.55 4.94
CA PHE A 122 0.05 -4.36 5.63
C PHE A 122 -0.32 -4.48 7.11
N ASP A 123 0.54 -3.98 8.01
CA ASP A 123 0.26 -3.95 9.45
C ASP A 123 -0.81 -2.89 9.78
N ALA A 124 -1.41 -2.96 10.98
CA ALA A 124 -2.45 -2.00 11.37
C ALA A 124 -1.92 -0.55 11.42
N HIS A 125 -0.65 -0.37 11.82
CA HIS A 125 -0.01 0.93 12.03
C HIS A 125 0.55 1.59 10.77
N SER A 126 0.76 0.85 9.67
CA SER A 126 1.09 1.47 8.37
C SER A 126 -0.07 2.23 7.77
N SER A 127 -1.29 2.04 8.29
CA SER A 127 -2.50 2.64 7.75
C SER A 127 -2.40 4.18 7.74
N GLU A 128 -1.89 4.75 8.82
CA GLU A 128 -1.83 6.21 9.01
C GLU A 128 -0.83 6.96 8.08
N LEU A 129 -0.02 6.26 7.30
CA LEU A 129 0.99 6.84 6.39
C LEU A 129 0.46 7.01 4.96
N ALA A 130 -0.29 8.09 4.74
CA ALA A 130 -0.71 8.54 3.41
C ALA A 130 0.31 9.49 2.76
N HIS A 131 1.04 10.26 3.56
CA HIS A 131 2.01 11.25 3.08
C HIS A 131 3.27 11.26 3.93
N LEU A 132 4.43 11.43 3.29
CA LEU A 132 5.69 11.78 3.97
C LEU A 132 6.27 13.03 3.34
N GLY A 133 6.04 14.18 3.99
CA GLY A 133 6.43 15.48 3.44
C GLY A 133 5.63 15.79 2.17
N SER A 134 6.31 15.93 1.03
CA SER A 134 5.68 16.12 -0.29
C SER A 134 5.47 14.82 -1.07
N LEU A 135 5.92 13.68 -0.53
CA LEU A 135 5.77 12.38 -1.17
C LEU A 135 4.41 11.78 -0.79
N THR A 136 3.61 11.43 -1.80
CA THR A 136 2.35 10.68 -1.60
C THR A 136 2.64 9.18 -1.56
N ILE A 137 2.07 8.48 -0.58
CA ILE A 137 2.26 7.04 -0.38
C ILE A 137 0.95 6.32 -0.75
N LEU A 138 1.06 5.37 -1.67
CA LEU A 138 -0.05 4.54 -2.14
C LEU A 138 0.20 3.10 -1.74
N LYS A 139 -0.75 2.50 -1.02
CA LYS A 139 -0.69 1.09 -0.62
C LYS A 139 -1.47 0.26 -1.64
N ALA A 140 -0.75 -0.45 -2.49
CA ALA A 140 -1.28 -1.39 -3.45
C ALA A 140 -1.21 -2.81 -2.87
N ARG A 141 -2.37 -3.46 -2.73
CA ARG A 141 -2.43 -4.84 -2.31
C ARG A 141 -2.24 -5.77 -3.51
N ILE A 142 -1.34 -6.72 -3.37
CA ILE A 142 -1.10 -7.77 -4.37
C ILE A 142 -2.13 -8.88 -4.15
N ASN A 143 -2.77 -9.34 -5.22
CA ASN A 143 -3.69 -10.48 -5.13
C ASN A 143 -2.88 -11.78 -4.91
N PRO A 144 -3.14 -12.59 -3.86
CA PRO A 144 -2.51 -13.89 -3.63
C PRO A 144 -2.62 -14.88 -4.79
N ASP A 145 -3.57 -14.70 -5.71
CA ASP A 145 -3.68 -15.47 -6.95
C ASP A 145 -2.48 -15.29 -7.91
N MET A 146 -1.53 -14.38 -7.61
CA MET A 146 -0.35 -14.13 -8.44
C MET A 146 0.54 -15.37 -8.63
N HIS A 147 0.53 -16.32 -7.69
CA HIS A 147 1.26 -17.59 -7.85
C HIS A 147 0.65 -18.55 -8.87
N MET A 148 -0.61 -18.34 -9.29
CA MET A 148 -1.32 -19.16 -10.28
C MET A 148 -1.31 -18.53 -11.69
N SER A 149 -0.50 -17.49 -11.88
CA SER A 149 -0.64 -16.52 -12.96
C SER A 149 -0.18 -16.97 -14.36
N GLU A 150 0.49 -18.13 -14.51
CA GLU A 150 0.71 -18.71 -15.86
C GLU A 150 -0.62 -19.13 -16.53
N GLU A 151 -1.64 -19.52 -15.76
CA GLU A 151 -2.97 -19.90 -16.29
C GLU A 151 -3.93 -18.70 -16.41
N LEU A 152 -3.78 -17.67 -15.57
CA LEU A 152 -4.70 -16.53 -15.50
C LEU A 152 -4.41 -15.40 -16.50
N LYS A 153 -3.24 -15.40 -17.19
CA LYS A 153 -2.89 -14.45 -18.26
C LYS A 153 -3.93 -14.34 -19.38
N ASN A 154 -4.83 -15.32 -19.54
CA ASN A 154 -5.81 -15.39 -20.63
C ASN A 154 -7.29 -15.22 -20.24
N THR A 155 -7.63 -14.96 -18.98
CA THR A 155 -9.06 -14.92 -18.57
C THR A 155 -9.65 -13.52 -18.39
N GLY A 156 -8.84 -12.46 -18.40
CA GLY A 156 -9.32 -11.07 -18.32
C GLY A 156 -10.15 -10.77 -17.06
N ARG A 157 -10.01 -11.57 -16.00
CA ARG A 157 -10.79 -11.44 -14.75
C ARG A 157 -9.85 -11.21 -13.57
N GLY A 158 -9.84 -9.97 -13.11
CA GLY A 158 -9.20 -9.53 -11.87
C GLY A 158 -7.91 -8.75 -12.14
N ASN A 159 -7.80 -7.52 -11.62
CA ASN A 159 -6.54 -6.80 -11.61
C ASN A 159 -5.67 -7.34 -10.48
N MET A 160 -4.39 -7.56 -10.73
CA MET A 160 -3.51 -8.17 -9.73
C MET A 160 -3.01 -7.18 -8.67
N PHE A 161 -3.08 -5.88 -8.95
CA PHE A 161 -2.78 -4.80 -8.01
C PHE A 161 -4.00 -3.92 -7.81
N VAL A 162 -4.51 -3.88 -6.58
CA VAL A 162 -5.62 -2.98 -6.22
C VAL A 162 -5.12 -2.06 -5.13
N VAL A 163 -5.17 -0.75 -5.39
CA VAL A 163 -4.99 0.24 -4.33
C VAL A 163 -6.26 0.24 -3.50
N PHE A 164 -6.11 -0.15 -2.24
CA PHE A 164 -7.13 0.05 -1.23
C PHE A 164 -6.81 1.37 -0.58
N GLY A 165 -7.70 2.35 -0.72
CA GLY A 165 -7.65 3.47 0.21
C GLY A 165 -8.45 3.12 1.46
N GLU A 166 -8.08 3.80 2.52
CA GLU A 166 -8.54 3.47 3.86
C GLU A 166 -9.96 3.97 4.06
N PRO A 167 -10.79 3.23 4.81
CA PRO A 167 -12.06 3.77 5.21
C PRO A 167 -11.83 4.98 6.13
N ASP A 168 -12.28 6.15 5.70
CA ASP A 168 -12.33 7.33 6.57
C ASP A 168 -13.44 7.10 7.59
N VAL A 169 -13.06 6.95 8.86
CA VAL A 169 -13.97 6.64 9.98
C VAL A 169 -13.85 7.67 11.09
N GLU A 170 -14.98 8.21 11.52
CA GLU A 170 -15.11 9.14 12.64
C GLU A 170 -15.73 8.40 13.84
N ILE A 171 -15.03 8.41 14.97
CA ILE A 171 -15.55 7.87 16.24
C ILE A 171 -16.30 8.99 16.96
N LEU A 172 -17.62 8.84 17.05
CA LEU A 172 -18.51 9.73 17.77
C LEU A 172 -18.70 9.17 19.20
N ASP A 173 -17.85 9.62 20.11
CA ASP A 173 -17.98 9.28 21.54
C ASP A 173 -19.06 10.15 22.19
N GLU A 174 -20.21 9.54 22.50
CA GLU A 174 -21.33 10.20 23.20
C GLU A 174 -21.26 10.02 24.73
N GLY A 175 -20.14 9.53 25.29
CA GLY A 175 -19.92 9.39 26.73
C GLY A 175 -20.73 8.27 27.40
N GLY A 176 -21.23 7.32 26.61
CA GLY A 176 -21.98 6.14 27.04
C GLY A 176 -21.19 4.83 26.86
N PRO A 177 -21.80 3.67 27.16
CA PRO A 177 -21.20 2.35 26.93
C PRO A 177 -21.19 1.92 25.44
N GLU A 178 -21.82 2.69 24.56
CA GLU A 178 -21.90 2.42 23.12
C GLU A 178 -20.95 3.34 22.36
N ILE A 179 -20.13 2.77 21.48
CA ILE A 179 -19.26 3.51 20.58
C ILE A 179 -19.99 3.67 19.23
N ARG A 180 -20.22 4.90 18.78
CA ARG A 180 -20.78 5.15 17.46
C ARG A 180 -19.63 5.44 16.48
N VAL A 181 -19.52 4.61 15.45
CA VAL A 181 -18.57 4.81 14.35
C VAL A 181 -19.33 5.28 13.12
N LYS A 182 -18.87 6.36 12.52
CA LYS A 182 -19.41 6.89 11.26
C LYS A 182 -18.37 6.69 10.18
N VAL A 183 -18.70 5.89 9.18
CA VAL A 183 -17.88 5.75 7.97
C VAL A 183 -18.20 6.92 7.06
N ASN A 184 -17.22 7.79 6.82
CA ASN A 184 -17.33 8.93 5.92
C ASN A 184 -17.12 8.50 4.46
N GLY A 185 -16.36 7.43 4.24
CA GLY A 185 -16.14 6.84 2.93
C GLY A 185 -14.84 6.07 2.86
N VAL A 186 -14.23 6.02 1.68
CA VAL A 186 -12.90 5.40 1.47
C VAL A 186 -12.00 6.39 0.75
N ASP A 187 -10.73 6.42 1.12
CA ASP A 187 -9.76 7.20 0.38
C ASP A 187 -9.57 6.63 -1.04
N VAL A 188 -9.44 7.52 -2.02
CA VAL A 188 -9.24 7.18 -3.41
C VAL A 188 -8.19 8.14 -3.96
N PHE A 189 -7.11 7.61 -4.52
CA PHE A 189 -6.11 8.45 -5.15
C PHE A 189 -6.62 8.90 -6.53
N ASP A 190 -6.69 10.20 -6.79
CA ASP A 190 -7.05 10.72 -8.10
C ASP A 190 -5.78 10.84 -8.95
N PRO A 191 -5.55 9.95 -9.93
CA PRO A 191 -4.33 9.92 -10.72
C PRO A 191 -4.22 11.10 -11.69
N ASN A 192 -5.28 11.90 -11.85
CA ASN A 192 -5.27 13.13 -12.63
C ASN A 192 -4.77 14.33 -11.83
N THR A 193 -4.88 14.26 -10.50
CA THR A 193 -4.47 15.36 -9.61
C THR A 193 -3.31 15.00 -8.68
N GLY A 194 -3.00 13.71 -8.54
CA GLY A 194 -1.95 13.24 -7.63
C GLY A 194 -2.33 13.36 -6.15
N ASP A 195 -3.60 13.66 -5.87
CA ASP A 195 -4.16 13.85 -4.53
C ASP A 195 -4.99 12.64 -4.11
N ILE A 196 -4.97 12.34 -2.81
CA ILE A 196 -5.87 11.36 -2.20
C ILE A 196 -7.16 12.10 -1.82
N ARG A 197 -8.31 11.62 -2.29
CA ARG A 197 -9.65 12.15 -1.99
C ARG A 197 -10.48 11.09 -1.30
N SER A 198 -11.09 11.43 -0.18
CA SER A 198 -12.09 10.58 0.45
C SER A 198 -13.37 10.59 -0.41
N SER A 199 -13.74 9.43 -0.94
CA SER A 199 -15.01 9.20 -1.64
C SER A 199 -16.17 9.18 -0.65
N ASP A 200 -17.41 9.23 -1.15
CA ASP A 200 -18.61 9.03 -0.33
C ASP A 200 -18.86 7.54 -0.01
N THR A 201 -19.84 7.27 0.86
CA THR A 201 -20.23 5.89 1.24
C THR A 201 -20.96 5.12 0.14
N ALA A 202 -21.27 5.75 -1.01
CA ALA A 202 -22.09 5.12 -2.06
C ALA A 202 -21.38 3.95 -2.76
N GLY A 203 -20.05 3.91 -2.70
CA GLY A 203 -19.23 2.83 -3.24
C GLY A 203 -19.02 1.64 -2.28
N ILE A 204 -19.43 1.74 -1.02
CA ILE A 204 -19.18 0.70 -0.01
C ILE A 204 -20.29 -0.34 -0.06
N ALA A 205 -19.94 -1.56 -0.49
CA ALA A 205 -20.91 -2.65 -0.61
C ALA A 205 -21.29 -3.27 0.75
N ALA A 206 -20.33 -3.36 1.66
CA ALA A 206 -20.49 -3.80 3.03
C ALA A 206 -19.25 -3.38 3.83
N TRP A 207 -19.40 -3.22 5.14
CA TRP A 207 -18.26 -3.07 6.06
C TRP A 207 -18.40 -3.97 7.28
N PHE A 208 -17.27 -4.43 7.77
CA PHE A 208 -17.19 -5.41 8.85
C PHE A 208 -16.39 -4.85 10.00
N ILE A 209 -16.81 -5.14 11.23
CA ILE A 209 -16.07 -4.75 12.44
C ILE A 209 -15.67 -6.02 13.19
N ASP A 210 -14.41 -6.07 13.54
CA ASP A 210 -13.88 -6.97 14.55
C ASP A 210 -13.64 -6.17 15.84
N THR A 211 -14.44 -6.42 16.87
CA THR A 211 -14.34 -5.74 18.17
C THR A 211 -13.28 -6.33 19.11
N GLU A 212 -12.64 -7.44 18.72
CA GLU A 212 -11.61 -8.14 19.49
C GLU A 212 -10.60 -8.74 18.51
N TYR A 213 -10.01 -7.84 17.71
CA TYR A 213 -8.94 -8.17 16.77
C TYR A 213 -7.64 -8.37 17.56
N ASN A 214 -6.98 -9.50 17.34
CA ASN A 214 -5.74 -9.89 18.03
C ASN A 214 -4.49 -9.70 17.18
N GLU A 215 -4.56 -8.88 16.12
CA GLU A 215 -3.48 -8.62 15.15
C GLU A 215 -3.08 -9.82 14.27
N GLU A 216 -3.43 -11.04 14.65
CA GLU A 216 -3.13 -12.25 13.87
C GLU A 216 -4.26 -12.66 12.92
N SER A 217 -5.52 -12.41 13.29
CA SER A 217 -6.67 -12.90 12.53
C SER A 217 -7.89 -12.01 12.68
N PHE A 218 -8.49 -11.64 11.55
CA PHE A 218 -9.70 -10.81 11.50
C PHE A 218 -10.95 -11.69 11.53
N PHE A 219 -11.80 -11.50 12.53
CA PHE A 219 -13.09 -12.18 12.66
C PHE A 219 -14.25 -11.19 12.56
N VAL A 220 -15.13 -11.41 11.59
CA VAL A 220 -16.34 -10.59 11.42
C VAL A 220 -17.26 -10.79 12.63
N ARG A 221 -17.32 -9.81 13.52
CA ARG A 221 -18.23 -9.78 14.69
C ARG A 221 -19.46 -8.90 14.43
N HIS A 222 -19.30 -7.85 13.61
CA HIS A 222 -20.41 -7.05 13.09
C HIS A 222 -20.29 -6.88 11.57
N ALA A 223 -21.44 -6.81 10.89
CA ALA A 223 -21.55 -6.62 9.44
C ALA A 223 -22.67 -5.63 9.14
N TYR A 224 -22.39 -4.66 8.28
CA TYR A 224 -23.29 -3.56 7.94
C TYR A 224 -23.29 -3.28 6.43
#